data_AF-A0A8H8M3Z7-F1
#
_entry.id   AF-A0A8H8M3Z7-F1
#
_cell.length_a   1.000
_cell.length_b   1.000
_cell.length_c   1.000
_cell.angle_alpha   90.00
_cell.angle_beta   90.00
_cell.angle_gamma   90.00
#
_symmetry.space_group_name_H-M   'P 1'
#
loop_
_entity.id
_entity.type
_entity.pdbx_description
1 polymer ?
#
loop_
_entity_poly.entity_id
_entity_poly.type
_entity_poly.pdbx_seq_one_letter_code
_entity_poly.pdbx_strand_id
1 'polypeptide(L)'
;MYRLCGRSTALKSVLALASGSLLTYHVSDTRKTGLSLRVNSELTPAERQFSTSSLFPPPSSTSVKLWNIRNNYPAEPPSDACTPSNAPWLLIDFRKNPEEYAHAVRSYCLEGMIRSDFDAHKCMVSGHGREPIRGLTSERPIPPYELARTQSRYLQIWACGFYNATAASVYGQVWKNPNSPSWDRDVQFPEGSVVFKVLMTDANNQDLPTQRGSPSWSAMISQTNPEQDYFPITGQRNNHSSDVRLLQIDFAVRDARSPVGWVFGAFMYDGRKLESNPWYRTTVLGIQWGNDPRLTQERFESGEKAKESWMNPVGEELRQHLGGFRPSWGWNGRLNGPVDNFASACTSCHATASRYGTMRKTPLRPTVDSAGKWRSGSADEMTWFQNTPSGQPVEKGAVTADYSLQLQIGFKNYEQWRKNSGETGAKSKLQDAVAAAVGMRRVEVPAPRLNHPAGSSTGVV
;
A
#
# COMPACT_ATOMS: atom_id res chain seq x y z
N MET A 1 -14.99 7.27 -16.54
CA MET A 1 -15.71 8.44 -15.98
C MET A 1 -17.18 8.08 -15.91
N TYR A 2 -17.71 7.79 -14.72
CA TYR A 2 -19.16 7.78 -14.48
C TYR A 2 -19.40 8.77 -13.34
N ARG A 3 -19.98 9.93 -13.69
CA ARG A 3 -20.61 10.85 -12.72
C ARG A 3 -22.00 10.31 -12.44
N LEU A 4 -22.34 10.10 -11.18
CA LEU A 4 -23.71 10.01 -10.72
C LEU A 4 -23.92 11.11 -9.66
N CYS A 5 -24.34 12.26 -10.15
CA CYS A 5 -25.11 13.25 -9.39
C CYS A 5 -26.59 12.85 -9.59
N GLY A 6 -27.55 13.01 -8.68
CA GLY A 6 -27.63 13.67 -7.40
C GLY A 6 -28.99 13.33 -6.77
N ARG A 7 -29.21 13.78 -5.55
CA ARG A 7 -30.41 13.51 -4.75
C ARG A 7 -31.67 14.19 -5.31
N SER A 8 -32.77 13.47 -5.10
CA SER A 8 -34.19 13.78 -5.27
C SER A 8 -34.63 15.18 -4.80
N THR A 9 -35.44 15.84 -5.63
CA THR A 9 -36.60 16.62 -5.18
C THR A 9 -37.78 16.32 -6.12
N ALA A 10 -38.93 16.03 -5.54
CA ALA A 10 -40.18 15.69 -6.23
C ALA A 10 -41.01 16.95 -6.51
N LEU A 11 -41.69 17.02 -7.67
CA LEU A 11 -43.09 17.47 -7.77
C LEU A 11 -43.69 17.24 -9.19
N LYS A 12 -44.79 16.47 -9.22
CA LYS A 12 -46.05 16.57 -10.02
C LYS A 12 -46.03 16.72 -11.57
N SER A 13 -46.48 15.63 -12.21
CA SER A 13 -47.63 15.48 -13.15
C SER A 13 -47.66 16.25 -14.48
N VAL A 14 -47.79 15.52 -15.61
CA VAL A 14 -48.98 15.42 -16.50
C VAL A 14 -48.67 14.50 -17.70
N LEU A 15 -49.66 13.68 -18.09
CA LEU A 15 -49.73 12.74 -19.22
C LEU A 15 -49.42 13.35 -20.60
N ALA A 16 -48.82 12.56 -21.50
CA ALA A 16 -49.42 12.22 -22.81
C ALA A 16 -48.65 11.09 -23.53
N LEU A 17 -49.40 10.12 -24.03
CA LEU A 17 -49.00 9.02 -24.91
C LEU A 17 -48.65 9.53 -26.32
N ALA A 18 -47.69 8.89 -27.01
CA ALA A 18 -47.90 8.15 -28.27
C ALA A 18 -46.59 7.96 -29.09
N SER A 19 -46.31 6.69 -29.38
CA SER A 19 -45.78 6.11 -30.64
C SER A 19 -44.70 6.82 -31.47
N GLY A 20 -43.62 6.08 -31.80
CA GLY A 20 -42.92 6.31 -33.07
C GLY A 20 -41.45 5.89 -33.12
N SER A 21 -41.22 4.71 -33.70
CA SER A 21 -40.08 4.36 -34.58
C SER A 21 -38.65 4.31 -34.03
N LEU A 22 -38.08 3.11 -34.17
CA LEU A 22 -36.65 2.84 -34.27
C LEU A 22 -35.96 3.84 -35.20
N LEU A 23 -34.87 4.46 -34.74
CA LEU A 23 -33.74 4.77 -35.59
C LEU A 23 -32.44 4.71 -34.77
N THR A 24 -31.71 3.63 -34.97
CA THR A 24 -30.33 3.44 -34.53
C THR A 24 -29.41 4.39 -35.30
N TYR A 25 -28.88 5.41 -34.64
CA TYR A 25 -27.72 6.15 -35.15
C TYR A 25 -26.47 5.70 -34.39
N HIS A 26 -25.67 4.87 -35.06
CA HIS A 26 -24.25 4.70 -34.78
C HIS A 26 -23.54 5.99 -35.16
N VAL A 27 -23.01 6.71 -34.17
CA VAL A 27 -21.93 7.67 -34.37
C VAL A 27 -20.73 7.16 -33.58
N SER A 28 -19.79 6.58 -34.32
CA SER A 28 -18.46 6.21 -33.86
C SER A 28 -17.63 7.47 -33.63
N ASP A 29 -17.60 7.93 -32.37
CA ASP A 29 -16.57 8.89 -31.93
C ASP A 29 -15.36 8.11 -31.38
N THR A 30 -14.54 7.63 -32.31
CA THR A 30 -13.22 7.09 -32.02
C THR A 30 -12.21 8.22 -32.08
N ARG A 31 -11.96 8.89 -30.94
CA ARG A 31 -10.68 9.58 -30.71
C ARG A 31 -10.42 9.85 -29.22
N LYS A 32 -9.31 9.25 -28.75
CA LYS A 32 -8.55 9.51 -27.50
C LYS A 32 -8.93 8.71 -26.24
N THR A 33 -8.69 7.40 -26.30
CA THR A 33 -8.05 6.67 -25.18
C THR A 33 -7.03 5.71 -25.76
N GLY A 34 -5.76 6.13 -25.80
CA GLY A 34 -4.65 5.35 -26.34
C GLY A 34 -4.18 4.25 -25.41
N LEU A 35 -5.05 3.29 -25.08
CA LEU A 35 -4.65 1.99 -24.57
C LEU A 35 -5.38 0.93 -25.41
N SER A 36 -4.83 0.67 -26.59
CA SER A 36 -5.21 -0.49 -27.41
C SER A 36 -5.02 -1.74 -26.58
N LEU A 37 -6.05 -2.59 -26.50
CA LEU A 37 -5.94 -3.97 -26.07
C LEU A 37 -4.99 -4.69 -27.03
N ARG A 38 -3.69 -4.62 -26.73
CA ARG A 38 -2.68 -5.44 -27.41
C ARG A 38 -2.86 -6.88 -26.96
N VAL A 39 -2.88 -7.81 -27.90
CA VAL A 39 -2.90 -9.25 -27.62
C VAL A 39 -1.65 -9.59 -26.80
N ASN A 40 -1.72 -10.53 -25.86
CA ASN A 40 -0.61 -10.90 -24.95
C ASN A 40 0.73 -11.23 -25.67
N SER A 41 0.69 -11.55 -26.97
CA SER A 41 1.85 -11.77 -27.84
C SER A 41 2.65 -10.49 -28.16
N GLU A 42 2.07 -9.30 -28.01
CA GLU A 42 2.72 -8.01 -28.31
C GLU A 42 3.29 -7.30 -27.08
N LEU A 43 3.00 -7.80 -25.87
CA LEU A 43 3.58 -7.25 -24.65
C LEU A 43 5.06 -7.63 -24.57
N THR A 44 5.88 -6.69 -24.13
CA THR A 44 7.24 -6.98 -23.67
C THR A 44 7.22 -7.92 -22.45
N PRO A 45 8.31 -8.63 -22.14
CA PRO A 45 8.41 -9.43 -20.92
C PRO A 45 8.08 -8.64 -19.65
N ALA A 46 8.51 -7.38 -19.58
CA ALA A 46 8.23 -6.51 -18.43
C ALA A 46 6.76 -6.13 -18.33
N GLU A 47 6.09 -5.84 -19.45
CA GLU A 47 4.65 -5.55 -19.46
C GLU A 47 3.82 -6.79 -19.10
N ARG A 48 4.23 -8.00 -19.54
CA ARG A 48 3.61 -9.26 -19.10
C ARG A 48 3.77 -9.47 -17.61
N GLN A 49 4.99 -9.31 -17.08
CA GLN A 49 5.25 -9.44 -15.64
C GLN A 49 4.42 -8.45 -14.84
N PHE A 50 4.40 -7.18 -15.27
CA PHE A 50 3.64 -6.13 -14.61
C PHE A 50 2.13 -6.41 -14.61
N SER A 51 1.63 -7.06 -15.67
CA SER A 51 0.22 -7.46 -15.83
C SER A 51 -0.11 -8.82 -15.22
N THR A 52 0.84 -9.47 -14.53
CA THR A 52 0.61 -10.76 -13.88
C THR A 52 -0.15 -10.57 -12.57
N SER A 53 -1.37 -11.10 -12.51
CA SER A 53 -2.24 -11.00 -11.33
C SER A 53 -1.74 -11.85 -10.17
N SER A 54 -1.42 -13.12 -10.44
CA SER A 54 -0.99 -14.12 -9.46
C SER A 54 0.15 -14.95 -10.05
N LEU A 55 1.10 -15.35 -9.19
CA LEU A 55 2.14 -16.33 -9.53
C LEU A 55 1.69 -17.77 -9.24
N PHE A 56 0.54 -17.94 -8.60
CA PHE A 56 -0.02 -19.23 -8.24
C PHE A 56 -1.19 -19.58 -9.17
N PRO A 57 -1.30 -20.85 -9.59
CA PRO A 57 -2.44 -21.32 -10.36
C PRO A 57 -3.72 -21.21 -9.53
N PRO A 58 -4.88 -21.06 -10.18
CA PRO A 58 -6.16 -21.08 -9.48
C PRO A 58 -6.44 -22.45 -8.83
N PRO A 59 -7.30 -22.51 -7.81
CA PRO A 59 -7.71 -23.78 -7.22
C PRO A 59 -8.38 -24.68 -8.27
N SER A 60 -8.12 -25.99 -8.20
CA SER A 60 -8.57 -26.97 -9.20
C SER A 60 -10.08 -27.16 -9.26
N SER A 61 -10.82 -26.78 -8.20
CA SER A 61 -12.23 -27.11 -8.00
C SER A 61 -13.19 -25.92 -8.12
N THR A 62 -12.72 -24.72 -8.47
CA THR A 62 -13.53 -23.49 -8.35
C THR A 62 -13.94 -22.89 -9.69
N SER A 63 -15.25 -22.68 -9.89
CA SER A 63 -15.84 -21.81 -10.93
C SER A 63 -15.76 -20.31 -10.56
N VAL A 64 -14.86 -19.95 -9.65
CA VAL A 64 -14.80 -18.60 -9.07
C VAL A 64 -14.10 -17.64 -10.04
N LYS A 65 -14.67 -16.43 -10.19
CA LYS A 65 -14.06 -15.35 -10.96
C LYS A 65 -12.69 -15.04 -10.38
N LEU A 66 -11.64 -15.23 -11.19
CA LEU A 66 -10.28 -14.90 -10.79
C LEU A 66 -10.09 -13.39 -10.76
N TRP A 67 -9.30 -12.95 -9.80
CA TRP A 67 -8.92 -11.56 -9.71
C TRP A 67 -7.90 -11.21 -10.79
N ASN A 68 -8.08 -10.03 -11.39
CA ASN A 68 -7.18 -9.50 -12.39
C ASN A 68 -6.60 -8.15 -11.96
N ILE A 69 -5.27 -8.01 -12.06
CA ILE A 69 -4.61 -6.73 -11.84
C ILE A 69 -5.05 -5.71 -12.89
N ARG A 70 -5.23 -4.46 -12.46
CA ARG A 70 -5.51 -3.33 -13.35
C ARG A 70 -4.44 -2.28 -13.14
N ASN A 71 -3.61 -2.07 -14.16
CA ASN A 71 -2.45 -1.17 -14.12
C ASN A 71 -2.70 0.18 -14.82
N ASN A 72 -3.95 0.63 -14.88
CA ASN A 72 -4.36 1.88 -15.49
C ASN A 72 -4.40 3.04 -14.48
N TYR A 73 -3.28 3.25 -13.79
CA TYR A 73 -3.14 4.33 -12.81
C TYR A 73 -3.32 5.69 -13.48
N PRO A 74 -3.92 6.69 -12.81
CA PRO A 74 -3.97 8.06 -13.30
C PRO A 74 -2.55 8.59 -13.59
N ALA A 75 -2.38 9.36 -14.66
CA ALA A 75 -1.09 10.01 -14.92
C ALA A 75 -0.82 11.17 -13.96
N GLU A 76 -1.89 11.88 -13.58
CA GLU A 76 -1.88 13.04 -12.70
C GLU A 76 -2.99 12.93 -11.64
N PRO A 77 -2.86 13.59 -10.49
CA PRO A 77 -3.94 13.72 -9.52
C PRO A 77 -5.20 14.36 -10.13
N PRO A 78 -6.41 13.98 -9.67
CA PRO A 78 -7.62 14.75 -9.98
C PRO A 78 -7.47 16.21 -9.55
N SER A 79 -7.93 17.16 -10.38
CA SER A 79 -7.82 18.60 -10.10
C SER A 79 -8.61 19.05 -8.86
N ASP A 80 -9.58 18.24 -8.43
CA ASP A 80 -10.46 18.48 -7.29
C ASP A 80 -10.11 17.60 -6.06
N ALA A 81 -8.95 16.94 -6.05
CA ALA A 81 -8.52 15.98 -5.04
C ALA A 81 -8.55 16.50 -3.59
N CYS A 82 -8.22 17.77 -3.36
CA CYS A 82 -8.11 18.37 -2.03
C CYS A 82 -9.31 19.25 -1.64
N THR A 83 -10.44 19.11 -2.35
CA THR A 83 -11.66 19.85 -2.00
C THR A 83 -12.34 19.22 -0.79
N PRO A 84 -13.07 19.98 0.05
CA PRO A 84 -13.84 19.41 1.16
C PRO A 84 -14.81 18.29 0.75
N SER A 85 -15.32 18.30 -0.48
CA SER A 85 -16.16 17.23 -1.03
C SER A 85 -15.41 15.93 -1.30
N ASN A 86 -14.14 15.99 -1.70
CA ASN A 86 -13.33 14.83 -2.06
C ASN A 86 -12.30 14.43 -0.98
N ALA A 87 -12.12 15.29 0.03
CA ALA A 87 -11.24 15.10 1.18
C ALA A 87 -11.89 15.64 2.46
N PRO A 88 -13.05 15.08 2.90
CA PRO A 88 -13.83 15.61 4.02
C PRO A 88 -13.07 15.64 5.35
N TRP A 89 -12.08 14.76 5.55
CA TRP A 89 -11.24 14.75 6.74
C TRP A 89 -10.37 16.00 6.91
N LEU A 90 -10.10 16.75 5.83
CA LEU A 90 -9.32 18.00 5.90
C LEU A 90 -10.05 19.09 6.69
N LEU A 91 -11.38 19.00 6.82
CA LEU A 91 -12.19 19.91 7.66
C LEU A 91 -12.05 19.63 9.17
N ILE A 92 -11.52 18.46 9.53
CA ILE A 92 -11.44 18.00 10.92
C ILE A 92 -10.00 18.18 11.40
N ASP A 93 -9.81 18.86 12.53
CA ASP A 93 -8.52 18.91 13.21
C ASP A 93 -8.29 17.60 13.95
N PHE A 94 -7.45 16.73 13.38
CA PHE A 94 -7.16 15.41 13.94
C PHE A 94 -6.54 15.46 15.35
N ARG A 95 -5.96 16.59 15.76
CA ARG A 95 -5.40 16.73 17.13
C ARG A 95 -6.49 16.96 18.17
N LYS A 96 -7.60 17.57 17.75
CA LYS A 96 -8.73 17.91 18.63
C LYS A 96 -9.82 16.85 18.57
N ASN A 97 -10.13 16.36 17.37
CA ASN A 97 -11.21 15.41 17.10
C ASN A 97 -10.68 14.15 16.36
N PRO A 98 -9.76 13.38 16.99
CA PRO A 98 -9.09 12.25 16.33
C PRO A 98 -10.04 11.12 15.93
N GLU A 99 -11.06 10.83 16.76
CA GLU A 99 -12.06 9.79 16.48
C GLU A 99 -12.95 10.16 15.29
N GLU A 100 -13.44 11.41 15.26
CA GLU A 100 -14.24 11.96 14.16
C GLU A 100 -13.44 11.92 12.85
N TYR A 101 -12.16 12.34 12.90
CA TYR A 101 -11.26 12.29 11.76
C TYR A 101 -11.13 10.85 11.21
N ALA A 102 -10.85 9.88 12.09
CA ALA A 102 -10.72 8.48 11.68
C ALA A 102 -12.01 7.96 11.03
N HIS A 103 -13.17 8.26 11.61
CA HIS A 103 -14.46 7.84 11.06
C HIS A 103 -14.78 8.49 9.72
N ALA A 104 -14.42 9.76 9.52
CA ALA A 104 -14.56 10.43 8.23
C ALA A 104 -13.71 9.74 7.14
N VAL A 105 -12.45 9.42 7.44
CA VAL A 105 -11.56 8.69 6.52
C VAL A 105 -12.10 7.29 6.23
N ARG A 106 -12.53 6.52 7.25
CA ARG A 106 -13.12 5.19 7.06
C ARG A 106 -14.34 5.25 6.14
N SER A 107 -15.22 6.23 6.35
CA SER A 107 -16.44 6.38 5.55
C SER A 107 -16.11 6.67 4.09
N TYR A 108 -15.16 7.58 3.83
CA TYR A 108 -14.64 7.83 2.48
C TYR A 108 -14.05 6.55 1.85
N CYS A 109 -13.21 5.81 2.58
CA CYS A 109 -12.56 4.62 2.06
C CYS A 109 -13.54 3.49 1.73
N LEU A 110 -14.62 3.35 2.48
CA LEU A 110 -15.63 2.31 2.28
C LEU A 110 -16.73 2.71 1.30
N GLU A 111 -16.86 4.00 0.99
CA GLU A 111 -17.83 4.51 0.03
C GLU A 111 -17.58 3.92 -1.37
N GLY A 112 -18.63 3.35 -1.96
CA GLY A 112 -18.55 2.67 -3.26
C GLY A 112 -17.79 1.32 -3.26
N MET A 113 -16.80 1.15 -2.37
CA MET A 113 -15.98 -0.06 -2.26
C MET A 113 -16.78 -1.27 -1.82
N ILE A 114 -17.63 -1.13 -0.80
CA ILE A 114 -18.50 -2.23 -0.33
C ILE A 114 -19.47 -2.65 -1.43
N ARG A 115 -20.11 -1.69 -2.11
CA ARG A 115 -21.05 -1.96 -3.21
C ARG A 115 -20.38 -2.66 -4.39
N SER A 116 -19.10 -2.38 -4.61
CA SER A 116 -18.31 -2.95 -5.69
C SER A 116 -17.60 -4.26 -5.29
N ASP A 117 -17.90 -4.81 -4.10
CA ASP A 117 -17.21 -5.97 -3.51
C ASP A 117 -15.67 -5.85 -3.58
N PHE A 118 -15.19 -4.63 -3.36
CA PHE A 118 -13.78 -4.27 -3.41
C PHE A 118 -13.08 -4.64 -4.74
N ASP A 119 -13.82 -4.73 -5.86
CA ASP A 119 -13.32 -4.84 -7.24
C ASP A 119 -12.82 -3.47 -7.76
N ALA A 120 -11.86 -2.90 -7.04
CA ALA A 120 -11.18 -1.66 -7.42
C ALA A 120 -9.87 -1.92 -8.19
N HIS A 121 -9.31 -0.86 -8.76
CA HIS A 121 -7.95 -0.86 -9.31
C HIS A 121 -6.94 -1.10 -8.17
N LYS A 122 -6.45 -2.33 -8.04
CA LYS A 122 -5.53 -2.75 -6.96
C LYS A 122 -4.07 -2.69 -7.44
N CYS A 123 -3.19 -2.31 -6.53
CA CYS A 123 -1.76 -2.06 -6.81
C CYS A 123 -0.87 -3.31 -6.61
N MET A 124 0.16 -3.41 -7.47
CA MET A 124 1.36 -4.28 -7.58
C MET A 124 1.59 -5.58 -6.75
N VAL A 125 2.32 -6.52 -7.37
CA VAL A 125 2.63 -7.87 -6.87
C VAL A 125 3.63 -7.81 -5.70
N SER A 126 3.28 -8.40 -4.56
CA SER A 126 4.17 -8.66 -3.41
C SER A 126 5.10 -9.85 -3.64
N GLY A 127 6.24 -9.94 -2.93
CA GLY A 127 7.26 -10.98 -3.15
C GLY A 127 6.79 -12.41 -2.90
N HIS A 128 5.74 -12.59 -2.09
CA HIS A 128 5.09 -13.87 -1.86
C HIS A 128 4.02 -14.24 -2.89
N GLY A 129 3.84 -13.43 -3.94
CA GLY A 129 2.76 -13.51 -4.92
C GLY A 129 1.38 -13.19 -4.30
N ARG A 130 0.47 -12.68 -5.11
CA ARG A 130 -0.94 -12.55 -4.69
C ARG A 130 -1.66 -13.87 -4.86
N GLU A 131 -2.63 -14.14 -4.01
CA GLU A 131 -3.54 -15.26 -4.27
C GLU A 131 -4.50 -14.94 -5.43
N PRO A 132 -4.90 -15.94 -6.24
CA PRO A 132 -5.57 -15.73 -7.53
C PRO A 132 -7.05 -15.35 -7.45
N ILE A 133 -7.72 -15.50 -6.31
CA ILE A 133 -9.18 -15.30 -6.21
C ILE A 133 -9.55 -13.83 -5.97
N ARG A 134 -8.87 -13.17 -5.04
CA ARG A 134 -9.16 -11.79 -4.61
C ARG A 134 -7.95 -10.86 -4.78
N GLY A 135 -6.76 -11.38 -5.11
CA GLY A 135 -5.54 -10.60 -5.18
C GLY A 135 -5.02 -10.21 -3.80
N LEU A 136 -5.22 -11.04 -2.77
CA LEU A 136 -4.68 -10.77 -1.43
C LEU A 136 -3.18 -11.11 -1.36
N THR A 137 -2.47 -10.34 -0.54
CA THR A 137 -1.05 -10.56 -0.21
C THR A 137 -0.94 -11.11 1.21
N SER A 138 -0.10 -12.13 1.40
CA SER A 138 0.23 -12.62 2.75
C SER A 138 1.04 -11.58 3.52
N GLU A 139 0.62 -11.35 4.76
CA GLU A 139 1.27 -10.49 5.74
C GLU A 139 1.93 -11.33 6.85
N ARG A 140 2.50 -10.66 7.85
CA ARG A 140 3.07 -11.32 9.04
C ARG A 140 2.02 -12.25 9.68
N PRO A 141 2.33 -13.53 9.91
CA PRO A 141 1.45 -14.40 10.68
C PRO A 141 1.46 -14.01 12.17
N ILE A 142 0.35 -14.26 12.84
CA ILE A 142 0.18 -13.91 14.26
C ILE A 142 0.52 -15.15 15.10
N PRO A 143 1.55 -15.09 15.96
CA PRO A 143 1.90 -16.18 16.88
C PRO A 143 0.77 -16.56 17.82
N PRO A 144 0.67 -17.84 18.24
CA PRO A 144 -0.25 -18.28 19.28
C PRO A 144 -0.29 -17.33 20.47
N TYR A 145 -1.49 -17.01 20.93
CA TYR A 145 -1.80 -16.18 22.10
C TYR A 145 -1.41 -14.70 22.01
N GLU A 146 -0.92 -14.21 20.86
CA GLU A 146 -0.53 -12.80 20.73
C GLU A 146 -1.73 -11.87 20.77
N LEU A 147 -2.77 -12.15 19.97
CA LEU A 147 -3.97 -11.31 19.92
C LEU A 147 -4.96 -11.63 21.04
N ALA A 148 -5.23 -12.93 21.28
CA ALA A 148 -6.25 -13.36 22.22
C ALA A 148 -5.83 -14.62 22.98
N ARG A 149 -6.29 -14.77 24.22
CA ARG A 149 -6.07 -15.98 25.04
C ARG A 149 -6.65 -17.25 24.42
N THR A 150 -7.63 -17.13 23.53
CA THR A 150 -8.31 -18.23 22.85
C THR A 150 -7.64 -18.65 21.54
N GLN A 151 -6.68 -17.87 21.05
CA GLN A 151 -6.00 -18.10 19.78
C GLN A 151 -4.77 -19.00 19.99
N SER A 152 -4.93 -20.32 19.96
CA SER A 152 -3.88 -21.29 20.30
C SER A 152 -2.97 -21.73 19.14
N ARG A 153 -3.15 -21.16 17.95
CA ARG A 153 -2.38 -21.49 16.73
C ARG A 153 -1.91 -20.23 16.01
N TYR A 154 -0.99 -20.38 15.05
CA TYR A 154 -0.72 -19.28 14.13
C TYR A 154 -1.97 -18.92 13.31
N LEU A 155 -2.21 -17.61 13.19
CA LEU A 155 -3.20 -17.07 12.25
C LEU A 155 -2.49 -16.51 11.01
N GLN A 156 -3.04 -16.81 9.84
CA GLN A 156 -2.62 -16.21 8.58
C GLN A 156 -3.34 -14.88 8.38
N ILE A 157 -2.60 -13.89 7.93
CA ILE A 157 -3.13 -12.56 7.60
C ILE A 157 -2.95 -12.31 6.11
N TRP A 158 -4.03 -11.86 5.48
CA TRP A 158 -4.15 -11.65 4.03
C TRP A 158 -4.73 -10.28 3.78
N ALA A 159 -3.98 -9.44 3.08
CA ALA A 159 -4.35 -8.04 2.95
C ALA A 159 -4.48 -7.56 1.51
N CYS A 160 -5.25 -6.49 1.36
CA CYS A 160 -5.34 -5.73 0.14
C CYS A 160 -5.27 -4.23 0.43
N GLY A 161 -4.36 -3.54 -0.23
CA GLY A 161 -4.23 -2.08 -0.17
C GLY A 161 -4.90 -1.40 -1.36
N PHE A 162 -5.57 -0.29 -1.09
CA PHE A 162 -6.29 0.53 -2.03
C PHE A 162 -5.78 1.96 -1.95
N TYR A 163 -5.73 2.60 -3.12
CA TYR A 163 -5.23 3.96 -3.28
C TYR A 163 -6.33 4.77 -3.95
N ASN A 164 -6.64 5.94 -3.41
CA ASN A 164 -7.49 6.87 -4.16
C ASN A 164 -6.75 7.37 -5.42
N ALA A 165 -7.47 8.01 -6.35
CA ALA A 165 -6.88 8.43 -7.63
C ALA A 165 -5.66 9.36 -7.45
N THR A 166 -5.70 10.23 -6.44
CA THR A 166 -4.60 11.12 -6.04
C THR A 166 -3.34 10.33 -5.69
N ALA A 167 -3.44 9.36 -4.77
CA ALA A 167 -2.31 8.53 -4.38
C ALA A 167 -1.86 7.59 -5.52
N ALA A 168 -2.80 7.06 -6.29
CA ALA A 168 -2.52 6.19 -7.42
C ALA A 168 -1.74 6.90 -8.54
N SER A 169 -1.82 8.22 -8.66
CA SER A 169 -1.07 8.99 -9.66
C SER A 169 0.45 8.83 -9.53
N VAL A 170 0.95 8.65 -8.29
CA VAL A 170 2.36 8.36 -8.02
C VAL A 170 2.79 7.06 -8.71
N TYR A 171 1.95 6.02 -8.67
CA TYR A 171 2.20 4.77 -9.37
C TYR A 171 2.13 4.94 -10.89
N GLY A 172 1.23 5.78 -11.39
CA GLY A 172 1.17 6.14 -12.81
C GLY A 172 2.45 6.81 -13.32
N GLN A 173 3.11 7.60 -12.48
CA GLN A 173 4.40 8.21 -12.79
C GLN A 173 5.55 7.20 -12.72
N VAL A 174 5.66 6.43 -11.63
CA VAL A 174 6.75 5.44 -11.46
C VAL A 174 6.68 4.35 -12.52
N TRP A 175 5.48 3.82 -12.78
CA TRP A 175 5.26 2.67 -13.67
C TRP A 175 4.82 3.07 -15.07
N LYS A 176 4.98 4.35 -15.44
CA LYS A 176 4.62 4.89 -16.77
C LYS A 176 5.15 4.03 -17.93
N ASN A 177 6.36 3.51 -17.77
CA ASN A 177 6.95 2.55 -18.69
C ASN A 177 7.40 1.31 -17.91
N PRO A 178 6.65 0.18 -17.95
CA PRO A 178 7.04 -1.05 -17.24
C PRO A 178 8.40 -1.61 -17.67
N ASN A 179 8.88 -1.32 -18.89
CA ASN A 179 10.22 -1.71 -19.33
C ASN A 179 11.35 -0.92 -18.65
N SER A 180 11.04 0.27 -18.15
CA SER A 180 11.99 1.13 -17.45
C SER A 180 11.25 2.07 -16.49
N PRO A 181 10.69 1.56 -15.38
CA PRO A 181 10.01 2.38 -14.38
C PRO A 181 11.02 3.33 -13.73
N SER A 182 10.55 4.52 -13.34
CA SER A 182 11.39 5.60 -12.83
C SER A 182 11.14 5.81 -11.33
N TRP A 183 12.15 5.49 -10.53
CA TRP A 183 12.22 5.81 -9.11
C TRP A 183 13.68 5.98 -8.70
N ASP A 184 14.27 7.07 -9.19
CA ASP A 184 15.65 7.51 -8.99
C ASP A 184 15.74 8.78 -8.13
N ARG A 185 14.59 9.33 -7.74
CA ARG A 185 14.45 10.50 -6.87
C ARG A 185 13.42 10.23 -5.78
N ASP A 186 13.48 11.04 -4.73
CA ASP A 186 12.52 10.98 -3.63
C ASP A 186 11.10 11.14 -4.17
N VAL A 187 10.27 10.14 -3.84
CA VAL A 187 8.84 10.20 -4.11
C VAL A 187 8.21 11.08 -3.04
N GLN A 188 7.16 11.81 -3.40
CA GLN A 188 6.29 12.50 -2.47
C GLN A 188 4.86 12.36 -2.97
N PHE A 189 3.98 11.81 -2.14
CA PHE A 189 2.56 11.72 -2.44
C PHE A 189 1.92 13.12 -2.32
N PRO A 190 1.05 13.49 -3.26
CA PRO A 190 0.34 14.76 -3.21
C PRO A 190 -0.65 14.80 -2.05
N GLU A 191 -0.91 16.01 -1.53
CA GLU A 191 -1.96 16.24 -0.53
C GLU A 191 -3.31 15.65 -0.99
N GLY A 192 -4.13 15.17 -0.05
CA GLY A 192 -5.38 14.47 -0.39
C GLY A 192 -5.17 13.03 -0.86
N SER A 193 -3.92 12.53 -0.92
CA SER A 193 -3.65 11.09 -1.07
C SER A 193 -4.22 10.33 0.12
N VAL A 194 -4.97 9.27 -0.19
CA VAL A 194 -5.47 8.31 0.80
C VAL A 194 -5.09 6.92 0.36
N VAL A 195 -4.53 6.18 1.31
CA VAL A 195 -4.31 4.75 1.23
C VAL A 195 -5.15 4.11 2.31
N PHE A 196 -5.85 3.02 1.98
CA PHE A 196 -6.45 2.18 3.01
C PHE A 196 -6.23 0.71 2.71
N LYS A 197 -6.16 -0.09 3.77
CA LYS A 197 -5.83 -1.50 3.71
C LYS A 197 -6.90 -2.28 4.47
N VAL A 198 -7.41 -3.33 3.86
CA VAL A 198 -8.21 -4.34 4.55
C VAL A 198 -7.32 -5.53 4.84
N LEU A 199 -7.37 -6.03 6.07
CA LEU A 199 -6.60 -7.18 6.50
C LEU A 199 -7.58 -8.25 6.98
N MET A 200 -7.50 -9.39 6.32
CA MET A 200 -8.34 -10.55 6.53
C MET A 200 -7.56 -11.64 7.26
N THR A 201 -8.23 -12.45 8.06
CA THR A 201 -7.63 -13.56 8.81
C THR A 201 -8.36 -14.87 8.57
N ASP A 202 -7.62 -15.98 8.60
CA ASP A 202 -8.17 -17.34 8.63
C ASP A 202 -8.65 -17.77 10.03
N ALA A 203 -8.63 -16.87 11.02
CA ALA A 203 -9.17 -17.15 12.35
C ALA A 203 -10.62 -17.61 12.25
N ASN A 204 -11.05 -18.52 13.12
CA ASN A 204 -12.45 -18.90 13.33
C ASN A 204 -13.02 -18.23 14.61
N ASN A 205 -14.29 -18.51 14.95
CA ASN A 205 -14.94 -17.90 16.13
C ASN A 205 -14.40 -18.43 17.48
N GLN A 206 -13.71 -19.58 17.50
CA GLN A 206 -13.02 -20.08 18.68
C GLN A 206 -11.69 -19.34 18.87
N ASP A 207 -10.93 -19.14 17.78
CA ASP A 207 -9.67 -18.37 17.82
C ASP A 207 -9.93 -16.95 18.32
N LEU A 208 -10.89 -16.24 17.70
CA LEU A 208 -11.23 -14.84 17.98
C LEU A 208 -12.76 -14.65 18.08
N PRO A 209 -13.36 -14.76 19.27
CA PRO A 209 -14.81 -14.59 19.44
C PRO A 209 -15.36 -13.22 18.98
N THR A 210 -14.53 -12.18 19.04
CA THR A 210 -14.88 -10.83 18.56
C THR A 210 -15.05 -10.75 17.05
N GLN A 211 -14.71 -11.80 16.29
CA GLN A 211 -14.91 -11.88 14.83
C GLN A 211 -16.29 -12.39 14.41
N ARG A 212 -17.19 -12.65 15.38
CA ARG A 212 -18.55 -13.10 15.05
C ARG A 212 -19.26 -12.09 14.14
N GLY A 213 -19.81 -12.58 13.04
CA GLY A 213 -20.50 -11.77 12.03
C GLY A 213 -19.59 -10.95 11.10
N SER A 214 -18.27 -11.18 11.15
CA SER A 214 -17.31 -10.47 10.30
C SER A 214 -17.53 -10.78 8.81
N PRO A 215 -17.44 -9.79 7.91
CA PRO A 215 -17.45 -10.03 6.47
C PRO A 215 -16.36 -11.04 6.08
N SER A 216 -16.70 -11.98 5.20
CA SER A 216 -15.79 -13.02 4.75
C SER A 216 -15.57 -13.00 3.24
N TRP A 217 -14.40 -13.48 2.83
CA TRP A 217 -14.05 -13.77 1.46
C TRP A 217 -13.45 -15.16 1.34
N SER A 218 -13.70 -15.78 0.19
CA SER A 218 -12.96 -16.95 -0.27
C SER A 218 -11.60 -16.53 -0.83
N ALA A 219 -10.53 -17.19 -0.39
CA ALA A 219 -9.16 -16.95 -0.82
C ALA A 219 -8.36 -18.26 -0.86
N MET A 220 -7.32 -18.31 -1.69
CA MET A 220 -6.35 -19.41 -1.68
C MET A 220 -5.16 -19.04 -0.79
N ILE A 221 -5.13 -19.58 0.43
CA ILE A 221 -4.18 -19.19 1.47
C ILE A 221 -2.95 -20.11 1.49
N SER A 222 -2.02 -19.88 2.41
CA SER A 222 -0.80 -20.69 2.50
C SER A 222 -1.12 -22.06 3.09
N GLN A 223 -0.35 -23.08 2.67
CA GLN A 223 -0.30 -24.34 3.41
C GLN A 223 0.28 -24.07 4.81
N THR A 224 -0.09 -24.89 5.79
CA THR A 224 0.36 -24.75 7.17
C THR A 224 1.10 -26.02 7.62
N ASN A 225 2.06 -25.87 8.53
CA ASN A 225 2.73 -27.00 9.18
C ASN A 225 2.06 -27.32 10.54
N PRO A 226 1.31 -28.43 10.66
CA PRO A 226 0.65 -28.79 11.93
C PRO A 226 1.61 -29.07 13.08
N GLU A 227 2.86 -29.47 12.80
CA GLU A 227 3.90 -29.73 13.81
C GLU A 227 4.52 -28.43 14.37
N GLN A 228 4.16 -27.27 13.80
CA GLN A 228 4.65 -25.95 14.21
C GLN A 228 3.48 -25.01 14.47
N ASP A 229 2.48 -25.48 15.23
CA ASP A 229 1.29 -24.70 15.59
C ASP A 229 0.58 -24.09 14.38
N TYR A 230 0.57 -24.79 13.24
CA TYR A 230 -0.01 -24.36 11.97
C TYR A 230 0.70 -23.15 11.33
N PHE A 231 2.01 -23.00 11.55
CA PHE A 231 2.81 -21.95 10.91
C PHE A 231 2.65 -21.99 9.37
N PRO A 232 2.40 -20.85 8.69
CA PRO A 232 2.23 -20.84 7.24
C PRO A 232 3.56 -21.05 6.51
N ILE A 233 3.54 -21.97 5.55
CA ILE A 233 4.70 -22.32 4.73
C ILE A 233 4.84 -21.27 3.63
N THR A 234 5.97 -20.56 3.65
CA THR A 234 6.24 -19.48 2.70
C THR A 234 6.32 -20.03 1.27
N GLY A 235 5.60 -19.39 0.34
CA GLY A 235 5.62 -19.75 -1.08
C GLY A 235 4.79 -20.98 -1.45
N GLN A 236 4.14 -21.66 -0.49
CA GLN A 236 3.28 -22.80 -0.76
C GLN A 236 1.82 -22.44 -0.50
N ARG A 237 0.96 -22.59 -1.51
CA ARG A 237 -0.49 -22.34 -1.40
C ARG A 237 -1.25 -23.65 -1.27
N ASN A 238 -2.36 -23.61 -0.56
CA ASN A 238 -3.33 -24.69 -0.62
C ASN A 238 -3.94 -24.77 -2.03
N ASN A 239 -4.62 -25.88 -2.32
CA ASN A 239 -5.26 -26.13 -3.61
C ASN A 239 -6.80 -26.04 -3.54
N HIS A 240 -7.32 -25.36 -2.51
CA HIS A 240 -8.75 -25.22 -2.25
C HIS A 240 -9.08 -23.79 -1.80
N SER A 241 -10.36 -23.44 -1.82
CA SER A 241 -10.84 -22.17 -1.28
C SER A 241 -10.92 -22.21 0.24
N SER A 242 -10.35 -21.22 0.91
CA SER A 242 -10.45 -21.02 2.35
C SER A 242 -11.16 -19.71 2.68
N ASP A 243 -11.88 -19.70 3.79
CA ASP A 243 -12.54 -18.48 4.27
C ASP A 243 -11.55 -17.61 5.06
N VAL A 244 -11.47 -16.34 4.68
CA VAL A 244 -10.78 -15.29 5.43
C VAL A 244 -11.77 -14.19 5.80
N ARG A 245 -11.62 -13.60 6.98
CA ARG A 245 -12.60 -12.70 7.60
C ARG A 245 -11.96 -11.38 8.00
N LEU A 246 -12.70 -10.27 7.92
CA LEU A 246 -12.17 -8.93 8.20
C LEU A 246 -11.67 -8.82 9.65
N LEU A 247 -10.37 -8.65 9.82
CA LEU A 247 -9.74 -8.42 11.12
C LEU A 247 -9.52 -6.94 11.41
N GLN A 248 -9.00 -6.22 10.41
CA GLN A 248 -8.47 -4.87 10.59
C GLN A 248 -8.65 -4.04 9.32
N ILE A 249 -8.85 -2.72 9.51
CA ILE A 249 -8.79 -1.71 8.45
C ILE A 249 -7.78 -0.66 8.85
N ASP A 250 -6.77 -0.43 8.02
CA ASP A 250 -5.82 0.67 8.22
C ASP A 250 -6.04 1.76 7.19
N PHE A 251 -5.65 2.98 7.54
CA PHE A 251 -5.53 4.06 6.59
C PHE A 251 -4.27 4.88 6.81
N ALA A 252 -3.83 5.54 5.74
CA ALA A 252 -2.83 6.60 5.77
C ALA A 252 -3.32 7.74 4.86
N VAL A 253 -3.31 8.96 5.39
CA VAL A 253 -3.74 10.16 4.67
C VAL A 253 -2.59 11.14 4.60
N ARG A 254 -2.31 11.65 3.40
CA ARG A 254 -1.38 12.76 3.22
C ARG A 254 -2.06 14.03 3.71
N ASP A 255 -1.54 14.56 4.82
CA ASP A 255 -2.04 15.75 5.50
C ASP A 255 -0.86 16.60 5.97
N ALA A 256 -0.67 17.76 5.33
CA ALA A 256 0.48 18.63 5.57
C ALA A 256 0.48 19.26 6.98
N ARG A 257 -0.64 19.18 7.72
CA ARG A 257 -0.69 19.62 9.12
C ARG A 257 0.10 18.67 10.02
N SER A 258 0.40 17.45 9.60
CA SER A 258 1.22 16.47 10.32
C SER A 258 2.72 16.77 10.21
N PRO A 259 3.52 16.67 11.29
CA PRO A 259 4.98 16.85 11.22
C PRO A 259 5.69 15.83 10.31
N VAL A 260 5.12 14.65 10.09
CA VAL A 260 5.63 13.66 9.12
C VAL A 260 4.94 13.77 7.75
N GLY A 261 3.99 14.68 7.59
CA GLY A 261 3.17 14.84 6.39
C GLY A 261 2.07 13.78 6.20
N TRP A 262 1.94 12.84 7.13
CA TRP A 262 0.98 11.75 7.08
C TRP A 262 0.23 11.57 8.41
N VAL A 263 -1.02 11.16 8.33
CA VAL A 263 -1.82 10.68 9.47
C VAL A 263 -2.22 9.23 9.21
N PHE A 264 -1.78 8.34 10.09
CA PHE A 264 -2.11 6.92 10.08
C PHE A 264 -3.23 6.63 11.06
N GLY A 265 -4.05 5.63 10.77
CA GLY A 265 -5.06 5.14 11.69
C GLY A 265 -5.37 3.67 11.46
N ALA A 266 -5.85 3.03 12.51
CA ALA A 266 -6.18 1.61 12.49
C ALA A 266 -7.51 1.35 13.17
N PHE A 267 -8.27 0.42 12.61
CA PHE A 267 -9.51 -0.11 13.15
C PHE A 267 -9.38 -1.62 13.30
N MET A 268 -9.97 -2.17 14.36
CA MET A 268 -10.14 -3.62 14.51
C MET A 268 -11.62 -3.96 14.41
N TYR A 269 -11.95 -5.07 13.74
CA TYR A 269 -13.32 -5.58 13.73
C TYR A 269 -13.74 -5.99 15.15
N ASP A 270 -14.96 -5.61 15.50
CA ASP A 270 -15.55 -5.79 16.82
C ASP A 270 -17.00 -6.22 16.66
N GLY A 271 -17.23 -7.53 16.70
CA GLY A 271 -18.54 -8.16 16.55
C GLY A 271 -19.52 -7.86 17.68
N ARG A 272 -19.11 -7.12 18.72
CA ARG A 272 -20.01 -6.59 19.75
C ARG A 272 -20.75 -5.34 19.28
N LYS A 273 -20.25 -4.66 18.24
CA LYS A 273 -20.91 -3.48 17.69
C LYS A 273 -22.13 -3.86 16.84
N LEU A 274 -23.10 -2.95 16.79
CA LEU A 274 -24.46 -3.22 16.29
C LEU A 274 -24.75 -2.58 14.93
N GLU A 275 -23.75 -2.06 14.22
CA GLU A 275 -23.95 -1.46 12.90
C GLU A 275 -24.58 -2.49 11.95
N SER A 276 -25.58 -2.07 11.18
CA SER A 276 -26.30 -2.96 10.28
C SER A 276 -25.41 -3.51 9.17
N ASN A 277 -24.51 -2.67 8.64
CA ASN A 277 -23.49 -3.09 7.69
C ASN A 277 -22.26 -3.62 8.45
N PRO A 278 -21.92 -4.92 8.31
CA PRO A 278 -20.85 -5.54 9.08
C PRO A 278 -19.45 -4.95 8.80
N TRP A 279 -19.22 -4.32 7.64
CA TRP A 279 -17.95 -3.61 7.37
C TRP A 279 -17.72 -2.40 8.29
N TYR A 280 -18.78 -1.88 8.93
CA TYR A 280 -18.72 -0.75 9.86
C TYR A 280 -18.64 -1.18 11.34
N ARG A 281 -18.75 -2.49 11.64
CA ARG A 281 -18.57 -3.05 12.99
C ARG A 281 -17.10 -3.10 13.37
N THR A 282 -16.47 -1.94 13.36
CA THR A 282 -15.05 -1.76 13.64
C THR A 282 -14.87 -0.68 14.71
N THR A 283 -13.96 -0.95 15.64
CA THR A 283 -13.56 -0.03 16.70
C THR A 283 -12.27 0.65 16.27
N VAL A 284 -12.23 1.99 16.28
CA VAL A 284 -10.98 2.73 16.03
C VAL A 284 -10.03 2.47 17.19
N LEU A 285 -8.79 2.14 16.89
CA LEU A 285 -7.76 1.87 17.90
C LEU A 285 -7.00 3.14 18.24
N GLY A 286 -6.82 4.00 17.26
CA GLY A 286 -6.16 5.28 17.40
C GLY A 286 -5.79 5.88 16.05
N ILE A 287 -5.18 7.06 16.12
CA ILE A 287 -4.51 7.70 14.99
C ILE A 287 -3.13 8.20 15.41
N GLN A 288 -2.22 8.33 14.47
CA GLN A 288 -0.85 8.78 14.69
C GLN A 288 -0.42 9.74 13.58
N TRP A 289 0.15 10.88 13.96
CA TRP A 289 0.63 11.92 13.04
C TRP A 289 2.10 12.29 13.31
N GLY A 290 2.81 11.53 14.13
CA GLY A 290 4.23 11.69 14.40
C GLY A 290 4.75 10.56 15.26
N ASN A 291 6.05 10.57 15.53
CA ASN A 291 6.79 9.50 16.17
C ASN A 291 7.30 9.87 17.58
N ASP A 292 6.99 11.05 18.11
CA ASP A 292 7.41 11.49 19.44
C ASP A 292 8.92 11.21 19.68
N PRO A 293 9.86 11.85 18.95
CA PRO A 293 11.28 11.47 18.92
C PRO A 293 12.03 11.59 20.25
N ARG A 294 11.42 12.25 21.24
CA ARG A 294 11.96 12.35 22.60
C ARG A 294 11.36 11.33 23.56
N LEU A 295 10.29 10.62 23.21
CA LEU A 295 9.64 9.66 24.10
C LEU A 295 10.37 8.30 24.05
N THR A 296 11.43 8.22 24.84
CA THR A 296 12.18 6.99 25.12
C THR A 296 11.38 6.06 26.03
N GLN A 297 11.79 4.80 26.13
CA GLN A 297 11.21 3.83 27.08
C GLN A 297 11.23 4.35 28.51
N GLU A 298 12.36 4.93 28.94
CA GLU A 298 12.52 5.48 30.29
C GLU A 298 11.51 6.59 30.59
N ARG A 299 11.31 7.53 29.64
CA ARG A 299 10.35 8.64 29.80
C ARG A 299 8.91 8.13 29.80
N PHE A 300 8.60 7.12 28.99
CA PHE A 300 7.29 6.49 29.00
C PHE A 300 7.00 5.79 30.34
N GLU A 301 7.98 5.09 30.90
CA GLU A 301 7.89 4.45 32.21
C GLU A 301 7.80 5.45 33.37
N SER A 302 8.40 6.63 33.23
CA SER A 302 8.24 7.73 34.19
C SER A 302 6.89 8.47 34.05
N GLY A 303 5.99 7.98 33.20
CA GLY A 303 4.61 8.47 33.07
C GLY A 303 4.35 9.40 31.89
N GLU A 304 5.36 9.73 31.08
CA GLU A 304 5.13 10.53 29.87
C GLU A 304 4.32 9.75 28.84
N LYS A 305 3.49 10.46 28.07
CA LYS A 305 2.62 9.90 27.05
C LYS A 305 2.96 10.46 25.68
N ALA A 306 2.70 9.66 24.64
CA ALA A 306 2.75 10.10 23.26
C ALA A 306 1.87 11.34 23.06
N LYS A 307 2.40 12.33 22.35
CA LYS A 307 1.72 13.59 22.02
C LYS A 307 1.40 13.68 20.54
N GLU A 308 1.99 12.80 19.73
CA GLU A 308 1.77 12.73 18.29
C GLU A 308 0.98 11.48 17.89
N SER A 309 0.31 10.86 18.88
CA SER A 309 -0.65 9.78 18.72
C SER A 309 -1.82 10.00 19.66
N TRP A 310 -3.01 9.64 19.20
CA TRP A 310 -4.18 9.44 20.04
C TRP A 310 -4.55 7.97 20.04
N MET A 311 -4.68 7.38 21.24
CA MET A 311 -5.13 6.01 21.44
C MET A 311 -6.56 6.02 21.98
N ASN A 312 -7.45 5.27 21.34
CA ASN A 312 -8.83 5.16 21.80
C ASN A 312 -8.92 4.24 23.03
N PRO A 313 -9.44 4.72 24.18
CA PRO A 313 -9.68 3.87 25.35
C PRO A 313 -10.53 2.63 25.04
N VAL A 314 -11.54 2.75 24.17
CA VAL A 314 -12.40 1.60 23.76
C VAL A 314 -11.60 0.57 22.96
N GLY A 315 -10.64 1.02 22.16
CA GLY A 315 -9.69 0.13 21.47
C GLY A 315 -8.82 -0.61 22.47
N GLU A 316 -8.33 0.07 23.50
CA GLU A 316 -7.54 -0.55 24.57
C GLU A 316 -8.36 -1.56 25.40
N GLU A 317 -9.61 -1.25 25.72
CA GLU A 317 -10.55 -2.19 26.36
C GLU A 317 -10.77 -3.45 25.50
N LEU A 318 -10.87 -3.30 24.17
CA LEU A 318 -10.96 -4.44 23.25
C LEU A 318 -9.70 -5.32 23.34
N ARG A 319 -8.50 -4.72 23.40
CA ARG A 319 -7.23 -5.46 23.57
C ARG A 319 -7.24 -6.29 24.86
N GLN A 320 -7.62 -5.64 25.96
CA GLN A 320 -7.66 -6.26 27.28
C GLN A 320 -8.70 -7.37 27.34
N HIS A 321 -9.87 -7.17 26.71
CA HIS A 321 -10.92 -8.17 26.61
C HIS A 321 -10.47 -9.44 25.88
N LEU A 322 -9.72 -9.28 24.78
CA LEU A 322 -9.13 -10.40 24.03
C LEU A 322 -8.12 -11.18 24.89
N GLY A 323 -7.37 -10.49 25.76
CA GLY A 323 -6.51 -11.11 26.77
C GLY A 323 -5.29 -11.84 26.20
N GLY A 324 -4.84 -11.49 25.00
CA GLY A 324 -3.56 -11.97 24.45
C GLY A 324 -2.35 -11.34 25.17
N PHE A 325 -1.16 -11.89 24.94
CA PHE A 325 0.06 -11.43 25.63
C PHE A 325 0.59 -10.08 25.11
N ARG A 326 0.14 -9.59 23.94
CA ARG A 326 0.65 -8.34 23.38
C ARG A 326 0.36 -7.18 24.34
N PRO A 327 1.36 -6.36 24.74
CA PRO A 327 1.20 -5.39 25.82
C PRO A 327 0.45 -4.12 25.44
N SER A 328 0.44 -3.78 24.15
CA SER A 328 -0.10 -2.54 23.63
C SER A 328 -0.41 -2.69 22.14
N TRP A 329 -1.01 -1.66 21.54
CA TRP A 329 -1.17 -1.58 20.09
C TRP A 329 0.17 -1.35 19.39
N GLY A 330 0.92 -0.35 19.83
CA GLY A 330 2.29 -0.06 19.40
C GLY A 330 3.18 0.41 20.55
N TRP A 331 4.45 0.68 20.24
CA TRP A 331 5.48 0.94 21.25
C TRP A 331 5.29 2.29 21.95
N ASN A 332 5.37 2.29 23.29
CA ASN A 332 5.27 3.49 24.15
C ASN A 332 4.03 4.37 23.89
N GLY A 333 2.88 3.74 23.67
CA GLY A 333 1.61 4.44 23.49
C GLY A 333 1.41 5.05 22.10
N ARG A 334 2.30 4.74 21.15
CA ARG A 334 2.10 5.06 19.73
C ARG A 334 1.21 4.03 19.07
N LEU A 335 0.55 4.42 17.98
CA LEU A 335 -0.34 3.52 17.25
C LEU A 335 0.46 2.47 16.47
N ASN A 336 0.01 1.22 16.52
CA ASN A 336 0.31 0.24 15.49
C ASN A 336 -0.92 -0.67 15.26
N GLY A 337 -0.98 -1.33 14.12
CA GLY A 337 -2.09 -2.23 13.81
C GLY A 337 -2.06 -3.52 14.64
N PRO A 338 -3.21 -4.16 14.90
CA PRO A 338 -3.33 -5.44 15.60
C PRO A 338 -2.36 -6.51 15.10
N VAL A 339 -2.17 -6.59 13.78
CA VAL A 339 -1.33 -7.62 13.14
C VAL A 339 0.11 -7.18 12.91
N ASP A 340 0.46 -5.95 13.26
CA ASP A 340 1.81 -5.41 13.08
C ASP A 340 2.72 -5.75 14.25
N ASN A 341 4.02 -5.49 14.09
CA ASN A 341 4.97 -5.68 15.18
C ASN A 341 4.79 -4.58 16.23
N PHE A 342 4.25 -4.92 17.41
CA PHE A 342 3.99 -3.98 18.50
C PHE A 342 5.24 -3.27 19.06
N ALA A 343 6.45 -3.72 18.68
CA ALA A 343 7.72 -3.04 18.94
C ALA A 343 7.96 -1.79 18.08
N SER A 344 7.06 -1.52 17.13
CA SER A 344 7.12 -0.37 16.22
C SER A 344 5.83 0.46 16.36
N ALA A 345 5.69 1.42 15.45
CA ALA A 345 4.49 2.20 15.25
C ALA A 345 4.24 2.37 13.74
N CYS A 346 3.03 2.77 13.33
CA CYS A 346 2.68 2.88 11.91
C CYS A 346 3.66 3.80 11.16
N THR A 347 3.86 5.03 11.67
CA THR A 347 4.79 6.00 11.06
C THR A 347 6.24 5.53 11.15
N SER A 348 6.62 4.83 12.22
CA SER A 348 7.97 4.27 12.41
C SER A 348 8.31 3.22 11.36
N CYS A 349 7.41 2.25 11.14
CA CYS A 349 7.61 1.19 10.15
C CYS A 349 7.59 1.74 8.71
N HIS A 350 6.60 2.58 8.41
CA HIS A 350 6.40 3.09 7.07
C HIS A 350 7.49 4.09 6.64
N ALA A 351 8.06 4.88 7.55
CA ALA A 351 9.14 5.82 7.21
C ALA A 351 10.38 5.14 6.61
N THR A 352 10.59 3.85 6.89
CA THR A 352 11.70 3.06 6.32
C THR A 352 11.54 2.76 4.82
N ALA A 353 10.38 3.07 4.25
CA ALA A 353 10.08 2.78 2.85
C ALA A 353 10.99 3.58 1.92
N SER A 354 12.03 2.92 1.40
CA SER A 354 13.04 3.54 0.55
C SER A 354 13.72 2.55 -0.37
N ARG A 355 14.25 3.07 -1.48
CA ARG A 355 15.25 2.40 -2.32
C ARG A 355 16.63 2.69 -1.74
N TYR A 356 17.53 1.73 -1.83
CA TYR A 356 18.91 1.78 -1.30
C TYR A 356 19.08 1.87 0.21
N GLY A 357 18.02 2.14 0.98
CA GLY A 357 18.05 2.09 2.44
C GLY A 357 18.32 0.68 2.97
N THR A 358 19.15 0.61 4.01
CA THR A 358 19.55 -0.63 4.70
C THR A 358 18.84 -0.86 6.04
N MET A 359 18.24 0.20 6.59
CA MET A 359 17.43 0.15 7.79
C MET A 359 16.37 -0.96 7.74
N ARG A 360 16.26 -1.71 8.83
CA ARG A 360 15.19 -2.71 9.01
C ARG A 360 13.85 -2.01 9.14
N LYS A 361 12.77 -2.65 8.68
CA LYS A 361 11.42 -2.08 8.76
C LYS A 361 10.95 -1.81 10.18
N THR A 362 11.36 -2.63 11.14
CA THR A 362 10.99 -2.47 12.55
C THR A 362 12.20 -2.70 13.43
N PRO A 363 12.17 -2.20 14.68
CA PRO A 363 13.07 -2.67 15.73
C PRO A 363 13.04 -4.21 15.87
N LEU A 364 14.10 -4.75 16.47
CA LEU A 364 14.17 -6.13 16.95
C LEU A 364 13.01 -6.47 17.89
N ARG A 365 12.66 -7.76 17.93
CA ARG A 365 11.61 -8.28 18.81
C ARG A 365 11.94 -7.89 20.27
N PRO A 366 10.97 -7.33 21.00
CA PRO A 366 11.17 -6.92 22.38
C PRO A 366 11.19 -8.15 23.28
N THR A 367 11.91 -8.04 24.39
CA THR A 367 12.02 -9.07 25.43
C THR A 367 11.33 -8.60 26.69
N VAL A 368 11.02 -9.54 27.59
CA VAL A 368 10.50 -9.22 28.93
C VAL A 368 11.65 -9.39 29.92
N ASP A 369 11.92 -8.36 30.72
CA ASP A 369 12.95 -8.40 31.76
C ASP A 369 12.46 -9.13 33.03
N SER A 370 13.35 -9.30 34.02
CA SER A 370 13.04 -9.96 35.28
C SER A 370 11.97 -9.26 36.12
N ALA A 371 11.68 -7.99 35.85
CA ALA A 371 10.61 -7.22 36.47
C ALA A 371 9.28 -7.32 35.68
N GLY A 372 9.22 -8.15 34.64
CA GLY A 372 8.05 -8.30 33.79
C GLY A 372 7.83 -7.14 32.81
N LYS A 373 8.83 -6.26 32.63
CA LYS A 373 8.72 -5.10 31.74
C LYS A 373 9.22 -5.44 30.34
N TRP A 374 8.52 -4.91 29.34
CA TRP A 374 8.94 -5.01 27.94
C TRP A 374 10.13 -4.09 27.66
N ARG A 375 11.15 -4.64 27.02
CA ARG A 375 12.38 -3.94 26.61
C ARG A 375 12.54 -4.07 25.12
N SER A 376 12.93 -2.97 24.47
CA SER A 376 13.23 -3.01 23.05
C SER A 376 14.35 -4.00 22.79
N GLY A 377 14.24 -4.73 21.67
CA GLY A 377 15.33 -5.60 21.24
C GLY A 377 16.50 -4.81 20.61
N SER A 378 16.36 -3.50 20.39
CA SER A 378 17.36 -2.67 19.68
C SER A 378 17.88 -1.58 20.60
N ALA A 379 19.20 -1.43 20.69
CA ALA A 379 19.83 -0.39 21.50
C ALA A 379 19.59 1.03 20.93
N ASP A 380 19.41 1.13 19.61
CA ASP A 380 19.18 2.35 18.84
C ASP A 380 17.71 2.53 18.44
N GLU A 381 16.79 2.01 19.24
CA GLU A 381 15.34 2.03 18.98
C GLU A 381 14.80 3.39 18.50
N MET A 382 15.29 4.48 19.07
CA MET A 382 14.79 5.82 18.74
C MET A 382 15.13 6.26 17.32
N THR A 383 16.03 5.57 16.60
CA THR A 383 16.28 5.79 15.18
C THR A 383 15.03 5.58 14.33
N TRP A 384 14.16 4.63 14.71
CA TRP A 384 12.88 4.40 14.02
C TRP A 384 11.79 5.40 14.40
N PHE A 385 11.96 6.10 15.53
CA PHE A 385 10.96 7.01 16.07
C PHE A 385 11.31 8.49 15.79
N GLN A 386 11.85 8.76 14.60
CA GLN A 386 12.07 10.13 14.13
C GLN A 386 10.89 10.67 13.34
N ASN A 387 10.63 11.97 13.45
CA ASN A 387 9.68 12.66 12.57
C ASN A 387 10.36 12.99 11.24
N THR A 388 10.32 12.03 10.33
CA THR A 388 10.82 12.21 8.96
C THR A 388 9.72 12.84 8.11
N PRO A 389 9.90 14.04 7.55
CA PRO A 389 8.89 14.66 6.72
C PRO A 389 8.59 13.83 5.47
N SER A 390 7.36 13.91 4.98
CA SER A 390 6.97 13.36 3.68
C SER A 390 7.93 13.83 2.58
N GLY A 391 8.33 12.90 1.71
CA GLY A 391 9.33 13.17 0.68
C GLY A 391 10.78 13.19 1.16
N GLN A 392 11.06 12.82 2.42
CA GLN A 392 12.42 12.67 2.93
C GLN A 392 12.72 11.22 3.31
N PRO A 393 13.96 10.75 3.11
CA PRO A 393 14.40 9.44 3.60
C PRO A 393 14.80 9.49 5.07
N VAL A 394 14.53 8.42 5.82
CA VAL A 394 15.04 8.26 7.20
C VAL A 394 16.56 8.06 7.20
N GLU A 395 17.07 7.30 6.23
CA GLU A 395 18.49 6.98 6.10
C GLU A 395 19.14 7.88 5.05
N LYS A 396 20.27 8.50 5.42
CA LYS A 396 21.04 9.35 4.49
C LYS A 396 21.50 8.54 3.27
N GLY A 397 21.24 9.06 2.07
CA GLY A 397 21.64 8.41 0.81
C GLY A 397 20.62 7.39 0.28
N ALA A 398 19.56 7.10 1.04
CA ALA A 398 18.42 6.37 0.51
C ALA A 398 17.52 7.29 -0.34
N VAL A 399 16.69 6.69 -1.17
CA VAL A 399 15.67 7.39 -1.97
C VAL A 399 14.29 6.99 -1.46
N THR A 400 13.53 7.93 -0.91
CA THR A 400 12.28 7.60 -0.22
C THR A 400 11.14 7.18 -1.15
N ALA A 401 10.28 6.29 -0.66
CA ALA A 401 9.00 5.92 -1.24
C ALA A 401 7.83 6.68 -0.59
N ASP A 402 8.15 7.69 0.24
CA ASP A 402 7.22 8.50 1.03
C ASP A 402 6.18 7.64 1.75
N TYR A 403 6.68 6.89 2.74
CA TYR A 403 5.88 6.01 3.58
C TYR A 403 5.21 4.82 2.84
N SER A 404 5.37 4.67 1.52
CA SER A 404 4.77 3.55 0.77
C SER A 404 5.67 2.31 0.73
N LEU A 405 5.46 1.41 1.70
CA LEU A 405 6.09 0.08 1.69
C LEU A 405 5.69 -0.74 0.45
N GLN A 406 4.50 -0.52 -0.11
CA GLN A 406 4.06 -1.23 -1.31
C GLN A 406 4.83 -0.79 -2.56
N LEU A 407 5.13 0.50 -2.69
CA LEU A 407 6.00 0.99 -3.76
C LEU A 407 7.41 0.40 -3.62
N GLN A 408 7.97 0.42 -2.41
CA GLN A 408 9.27 -0.18 -2.12
C GLN A 408 9.32 -1.66 -2.49
N ILE A 409 8.36 -2.46 -2.01
CA ILE A 409 8.30 -3.90 -2.25
C ILE A 409 8.07 -4.20 -3.73
N GLY A 410 7.11 -3.52 -4.37
CA GLY A 410 6.79 -3.71 -5.79
C GLY A 410 8.01 -3.41 -6.69
N PHE A 411 8.75 -2.35 -6.39
CA PHE A 411 9.95 -2.02 -7.15
C PHE A 411 11.10 -2.98 -6.90
N LYS A 412 11.34 -3.41 -5.65
CA LYS A 412 12.32 -4.45 -5.33
C LYS A 412 12.02 -5.76 -6.06
N ASN A 413 10.75 -6.16 -6.14
CA ASN A 413 10.32 -7.34 -6.89
C ASN A 413 10.59 -7.21 -8.39
N TYR A 414 10.36 -6.02 -8.96
CA TYR A 414 10.69 -5.74 -10.36
C TYR A 414 12.20 -5.83 -10.63
N GLU A 415 13.03 -5.23 -9.77
CA GLU A 415 14.49 -5.32 -9.90
C GLU A 415 14.97 -6.77 -9.78
N GLN A 416 14.40 -7.55 -8.87
CA GLN A 416 14.72 -8.97 -8.73
C GLN A 416 14.30 -9.79 -9.94
N TRP A 417 13.07 -9.57 -10.45
CA TRP A 417 12.58 -10.22 -11.65
C TRP A 417 13.50 -9.94 -12.84
N ARG A 418 13.90 -8.67 -13.05
CA ARG A 418 14.83 -8.31 -14.13
C ARG A 418 16.17 -9.02 -14.05
N LYS A 419 16.73 -9.12 -12.84
CA LYS A 419 17.98 -9.87 -12.59
C LYS A 419 17.82 -11.34 -12.96
N ASN A 420 16.71 -11.95 -12.54
CA ASN A 420 16.44 -13.38 -12.78
C ASN A 420 16.12 -13.70 -14.25
N SER A 421 15.46 -12.79 -14.97
CA SER A 421 15.03 -13.00 -16.36
C SER A 421 16.12 -12.72 -17.40
N GLY A 422 17.31 -12.24 -17.01
CA GLY A 422 18.35 -11.83 -17.96
C GLY A 422 18.08 -10.49 -18.67
N GLU A 423 17.01 -9.78 -18.28
CA GLU A 423 16.62 -8.44 -18.75
C GLU A 423 17.53 -7.31 -18.19
N THR A 424 18.61 -7.69 -17.51
CA THR A 424 19.71 -6.82 -17.09
C THR A 424 20.55 -6.32 -18.27
N GLY A 425 20.61 -7.08 -19.38
CA GLY A 425 21.45 -6.79 -20.54
C GLY A 425 20.82 -5.96 -21.67
N ALA A 426 19.51 -5.65 -21.61
CA ALA A 426 18.85 -4.92 -22.69
C ALA A 426 19.24 -3.42 -22.74
N LYS A 427 19.58 -2.81 -21.59
CA LYS A 427 20.09 -1.42 -21.55
C LYS A 427 21.49 -1.32 -22.15
N SER A 428 22.40 -2.26 -21.87
CA SER A 428 23.74 -2.22 -22.46
C SER A 428 23.66 -2.47 -23.96
N LYS A 429 22.94 -3.50 -24.42
CA LYS A 429 22.82 -3.80 -25.85
C LYS A 429 22.16 -2.69 -26.67
N LEU A 430 21.16 -1.98 -26.12
CA LEU A 430 20.52 -0.87 -26.82
C LEU A 430 21.40 0.40 -26.78
N GLN A 431 22.10 0.69 -25.67
CA GLN A 431 23.04 1.80 -25.59
C GLN A 431 24.29 1.56 -26.47
N ASP A 432 24.79 0.34 -26.51
CA ASP A 432 25.89 -0.09 -27.37
C ASP A 432 25.48 -0.08 -28.85
N ALA A 433 24.24 -0.48 -29.18
CA ALA A 433 23.70 -0.40 -30.53
C ALA A 433 23.45 1.05 -30.98
N VAL A 434 22.99 1.93 -30.08
CA VAL A 434 22.83 3.36 -30.36
C VAL A 434 24.21 4.03 -30.49
N ALA A 435 25.19 3.69 -29.67
CA ALA A 435 26.56 4.18 -29.79
C ALA A 435 27.22 3.71 -31.11
N ALA A 436 27.01 2.45 -31.51
CA ALA A 436 27.47 1.93 -32.78
C ALA A 436 26.77 2.61 -33.98
N ALA A 437 25.47 2.89 -33.89
CA ALA A 437 24.72 3.57 -34.93
C ALA A 437 25.08 5.06 -35.07
N VAL A 438 25.42 5.73 -33.96
CA VAL A 438 25.88 7.13 -33.96
C VAL A 438 27.34 7.24 -34.40
N GLY A 439 28.19 6.24 -34.09
CA GLY A 439 29.59 6.18 -34.54
C GLY A 439 29.79 5.91 -36.05
N MET A 440 28.77 5.44 -36.76
CA MET A 440 28.83 5.10 -38.19
C MET A 440 28.46 6.25 -39.15
N ARG A 441 28.12 7.45 -38.66
CA ARG A 441 27.90 8.63 -39.52
C ARG A 441 29.01 9.67 -39.33
N ARG A 442 30.22 9.35 -39.79
CA ARG A 442 31.15 10.38 -40.27
C ARG A 442 30.87 10.59 -41.75
N VAL A 443 30.14 11.65 -42.06
CA VAL A 443 30.15 12.23 -43.41
C VAL A 443 31.54 12.84 -43.57
N GLU A 444 32.33 12.30 -44.49
CA GLU A 444 33.58 12.91 -44.91
C GLU A 444 33.27 14.27 -45.55
N VAL A 445 33.74 15.34 -44.90
CA VAL A 445 33.80 16.67 -45.49
C VAL A 445 35.18 16.80 -46.14
N PRO A 446 35.31 17.09 -47.44
CA PRO A 446 36.61 17.24 -48.07
C PRO A 446 37.34 18.47 -47.51
N ALA A 447 38.60 18.31 -47.14
CA ALA A 447 39.44 19.39 -46.63
C ALA A 447 39.72 20.45 -47.71
N PRO A 448 39.72 21.76 -47.37
CA PRO A 448 40.12 22.81 -48.30
C PRO A 448 41.63 22.82 -48.50
N ARG A 449 42.08 22.91 -49.76
CA ARG A 449 43.47 23.15 -50.13
C ARG A 449 43.89 24.55 -49.65
N LEU A 450 44.99 24.62 -48.89
CA LEU A 450 45.69 25.87 -48.62
C LEU A 450 47.13 25.75 -49.11
N ASN A 451 47.46 26.63 -50.05
CA ASN A 451 48.81 26.85 -50.57
C ASN A 451 49.69 27.48 -49.46
N HIS A 452 50.89 26.93 -49.27
CA HIS A 452 51.97 27.65 -48.60
C HIS A 452 52.56 28.72 -49.53
N PRO A 453 53.12 29.78 -48.92
CA PRO A 453 54.51 30.08 -49.24
C PRO A 453 55.40 30.19 -47.99
N ALA A 454 56.69 30.09 -48.28
CA ALA A 454 57.83 29.97 -47.38
C ALA A 454 58.05 31.17 -46.44
N GLY A 455 58.79 30.92 -45.35
CA GLY A 455 59.36 31.98 -44.53
C GLY A 455 59.94 31.50 -43.21
N SER A 456 61.28 31.44 -43.17
CA SER A 456 62.18 31.19 -42.04
C SER A 456 61.88 31.96 -40.75
N SER A 457 62.15 31.37 -39.58
CA SER A 457 63.30 31.73 -38.71
C SER A 457 63.17 31.18 -37.28
N THR A 458 64.25 30.53 -36.86
CA THR A 458 64.92 30.47 -35.54
C THR A 458 64.24 30.98 -34.26
N GLY A 459 64.35 30.18 -33.18
CA GLY A 459 64.57 30.64 -31.79
C GLY A 459 63.53 30.11 -30.78
N VAL A 460 63.86 29.11 -29.95
CA VAL A 460 64.44 29.18 -28.60
C VAL A 460 63.37 29.10 -27.49
N VAL A 461 63.67 28.22 -26.52
CA VAL A 461 62.99 27.79 -25.27
C VAL A 461 61.95 26.69 -25.41
#